data_AF-A0A6G4WPD2-F1
#
_entry.id   AF-A0A6G4WPD2-F1
#
_cell.length_a   1.000
_cell.length_b   1.000
_cell.length_c   1.000
_cell.angle_alpha   90.00
_cell.angle_beta   90.00
_cell.angle_gamma   90.00
#
_symmetry.space_group_name_H-M   'P 1'
#
loop_
_entity.id
_entity.type
_entity.pdbx_description
1 polymer ?
#
loop_
_entity_poly.entity_id
_entity_poly.type
_entity_poly.pdbx_seq_one_letter_code
_entity_poly.pdbx_strand_id
1 'polypeptide(L)' 'MPRSDRAEFWTEERCYITELHSCDQSPEASLALARVEPGVITQLHRLDYISERYIVRKGESTGGHGSLRSL' A
#
# COMPACT_ATOMS: atom_id res chain seq x y z
N MET A 1 2.02 -18.92 2.83
CA MET A 1 2.43 -17.50 2.78
C MET A 1 2.74 -17.07 4.21
N PRO A 2 3.95 -16.58 4.53
CA PRO A 2 4.23 -16.14 5.89
C PRO A 2 3.32 -14.96 6.20
N ARG A 3 2.50 -15.08 7.25
CA ARG A 3 1.94 -13.90 7.91
C ARG A 3 3.14 -13.22 8.55
N SER A 4 3.51 -12.05 8.07
CA SER A 4 4.30 -11.15 8.91
C SER A 4 3.46 -10.94 10.18
N ASP A 5 3.98 -11.28 11.35
CA ASP A 5 3.28 -11.15 12.65
C ASP A 5 3.07 -9.68 13.07
N ARG A 6 3.29 -8.73 12.15
CA ARG A 6 3.02 -7.31 12.37
C ARG A 6 1.53 -7.04 12.27
N ALA A 7 1.00 -6.40 13.31
CA ALA A 7 -0.38 -5.98 13.38
C ALA A 7 -0.70 -4.97 12.27
N GLU A 8 -1.90 -5.11 11.70
CA GLU A 8 -2.48 -4.10 10.83
C GLU A 8 -2.76 -2.82 11.66
N PHE A 9 -2.43 -1.66 11.13
CA PHE A 9 -2.72 -0.37 11.76
C PHE A 9 -3.38 0.60 10.79
N TRP A 10 -4.20 1.51 11.32
CA TRP A 10 -4.90 2.54 10.56
C TRP A 10 -4.02 3.78 10.39
N THR A 11 -4.10 4.42 9.22
CA THR A 11 -3.40 5.69 8.92
C THR A 11 -4.39 6.82 8.69
N GLU A 12 -3.91 8.07 8.85
CA GLU A 12 -4.70 9.27 8.51
C GLU A 12 -5.05 9.34 7.02
N GLU A 13 -4.29 8.63 6.18
CA GLU A 13 -4.52 8.54 4.74
C GLU A 13 -5.76 7.71 4.36
N ARG A 14 -6.47 7.16 5.35
CA ARG A 14 -7.70 6.37 5.25
C ARG A 14 -7.48 4.98 4.68
N CYS A 15 -6.37 4.36 5.03
CA CYS A 15 -6.06 2.98 4.70
C CYS A 15 -5.52 2.23 5.93
N TYR A 16 -5.63 0.92 5.86
CA TYR A 16 -5.00 0.02 6.80
C TYR A 16 -3.70 -0.50 6.19
N ILE A 17 -2.62 -0.49 6.96
CA ILE A 17 -1.30 -0.91 6.53
C ILE A 17 -0.86 -2.11 7.37
N THR A 18 -0.43 -3.17 6.68
CA THR A 18 0.35 -4.27 7.28
C THR A 18 1.74 -4.26 6.68
N GLU A 19 2.76 -3.95 7.48
CA GLU A 19 4.14 -3.95 7.00
C GLU A 19 4.67 -5.38 6.84
N LEU A 20 5.11 -5.69 5.62
CA LEU A 20 5.61 -7.01 5.23
C LEU A 20 7.13 -7.06 5.23
N HIS A 21 7.79 -5.99 4.79
CA HIS A 21 9.24 -5.87 4.77
C HIS A 21 9.67 -4.42 4.96
N SER A 22 10.48 -4.18 5.98
CA SER A 22 11.21 -2.93 6.20
C SER A 22 12.47 -3.34 6.96
N CYS A 23 13.61 -3.32 6.28
CA CYS A 23 14.86 -3.88 6.78
C CYS A 23 16.00 -2.88 6.60
N ASP A 24 16.77 -2.65 7.67
CA ASP A 24 17.91 -1.73 7.65
C ASP A 24 19.01 -2.15 6.66
N GLN A 25 19.03 -3.42 6.25
CA GLN A 25 19.98 -3.94 5.26
C GLN A 25 19.54 -3.63 3.81
N SER A 26 18.28 -3.22 3.61
CA SER A 26 17.73 -2.78 2.33
C SER A 26 16.93 -1.48 2.53
N PRO A 27 17.59 -0.38 2.95
CA PRO A 27 16.92 0.88 3.29
C PRO A 27 16.26 1.56 2.09
N GLU A 28 16.60 1.15 0.88
CA GLU A 28 16.06 1.68 -0.37
C GLU A 28 14.63 1.21 -0.69
N ALA A 29 14.13 0.18 0.00
CA ALA A 29 12.83 -0.40 -0.31
C ALA A 29 12.08 -0.91 0.93
N SER A 30 10.79 -0.58 0.99
CA SER A 30 9.84 -1.16 1.91
C SER A 30 8.68 -1.82 1.15
N LEU A 31 8.04 -2.80 1.77
CA LEU A 31 6.86 -3.48 1.25
C LEU A 31 5.80 -3.54 2.32
N ALA A 32 4.60 -3.10 1.97
CA ALA A 32 3.43 -3.20 2.83
C ALA A 32 2.20 -3.64 2.05
N LEU A 33 1.25 -4.26 2.76
CA LEU A 33 -0.09 -4.51 2.28
C LEU A 33 -0.98 -3.34 2.71
N ALA A 34 -1.52 -2.62 1.73
CA ALA A 34 -2.54 -1.60 1.96
C ALA A 34 -3.94 -2.17 1.72
N ARG A 35 -4.86 -1.92 2.66
CA ARG A 35 -6.28 -2.25 2.55
C ARG A 35 -7.10 -0.97 2.72
N VAL A 36 -8.01 -0.75 1.78
CA VAL A 36 -8.89 0.42 1.74
C VAL A 36 -10.33 -0.10 1.71
N GLU A 37 -11.21 0.52 2.48
CA GLU A 37 -12.63 0.17 2.45
C GLU A 37 -13.28 0.59 1.13
N PRO A 38 -14.30 -0.14 0.64
CA PRO A 38 -15.01 0.22 -0.59
C PRO A 38 -15.56 1.65 -0.54
N GLY A 39 -15.34 2.42 -1.61
CA GLY A 39 -15.80 3.81 -1.73
C GLY A 39 -14.95 4.84 -0.97
N VAL A 40 -13.91 4.41 -0.25
CA VAL A 40 -12.94 5.32 0.36
C VAL A 40 -11.90 5.71 -0.68
N ILE A 41 -11.69 7.01 -0.83
CA ILE A 41 -10.58 7.58 -1.59
C ILE A 41 -9.46 7.83 -0.58
N THR A 42 -8.25 7.34 -0.84
CA THR A 42 -7.09 7.64 0.02
C THR A 42 -6.66 9.10 -0.14
N GLN A 43 -5.87 9.63 0.80
CA GLN A 43 -5.28 10.95 0.58
C GLN A 43 -4.37 10.92 -0.65
N LEU A 44 -4.47 11.94 -1.51
CA LEU A 44 -3.56 12.09 -2.65
C LEU A 44 -2.25 12.70 -2.14
N HIS A 45 -1.17 11.98 -2.32
CA HIS A 45 0.18 12.47 -2.02
C HIS A 45 1.16 12.00 -3.10
N ARG A 46 2.38 12.53 -3.02
CA ARG A 46 3.52 12.08 -3.81
C ARG A 46 4.73 12.09 -2.90
N LEU A 47 5.51 11.02 -2.92
CA LEU A 47 6.83 11.00 -2.31
C LEU A 47 7.87 11.42 -3.36
N ASP A 48 8.53 12.55 -3.13
CA ASP A 48 9.60 12.98 -4.01
C ASP A 48 10.82 12.05 -3.85
N TYR A 49 11.49 11.74 -4.96
CA TYR A 49 12.66 10.85 -5.01
C TYR A 49 12.42 9.37 -4.65
N ILE A 50 11.17 8.98 -4.35
CA ILE A 50 10.79 7.59 -4.07
C ILE A 50 9.95 7.04 -5.23
N SER A 51 10.30 5.84 -5.70
CA SER A 51 9.50 5.12 -6.69
C SER A 51 8.44 4.26 -5.99
N GLU A 52 7.21 4.76 -5.95
CA GLU A 52 6.07 3.99 -5.42
C GLU A 52 5.45 3.09 -6.49
N ARG A 53 5.20 1.83 -6.14
CA ARG A 53 4.53 0.86 -7.02
C ARG A 53 3.46 0.10 -6.26
N TYR A 54 2.27 0.07 -6.86
CA TYR A 54 1.11 -0.59 -6.28
C TYR A 54 0.71 -1.80 -7.13
N ILE A 55 0.46 -2.93 -6.47
CA ILE A 55 -0.09 -4.14 -7.10
C ILE A 55 -1.41 -4.44 -6.42
N VAL A 56 -2.50 -4.42 -7.18
CA VAL A 56 -3.83 -4.73 -6.66
C VAL A 56 -3.97 -6.24 -6.52
N ARG A 57 -3.89 -6.74 -5.28
CA ARG A 57 -4.08 -8.18 -4.98
C ARG A 57 -5.54 -8.62 -5.04
N LYS A 58 -6.47 -7.71 -4.75
CA LYS A 58 -7.92 -7.97 -4.76
C LYS A 58 -8.68 -6.66 -4.91
N GLY A 59 -9.73 -6.67 -5.71
CA GLY A 59 -10.60 -5.52 -5.92
C GLY A 59 -10.16 -4.67 -7.10
N GLU A 60 -10.77 -3.49 -7.21
CA GLU A 60 -10.50 -2.54 -8.29
C GLU A 60 -10.22 -1.17 -7.68
N SER A 61 -9.25 -0.47 -8.24
CA SER A 61 -8.93 0.90 -7.83
C SER A 61 -8.81 1.79 -9.06
N THR A 62 -9.23 3.04 -8.93
CA THR A 62 -9.03 4.07 -9.95
C THR A 62 -8.16 5.15 -9.34
N GLY A 63 -6.83 5.01 -9.49
CA GLY A 63 -5.87 6.01 -9.06
C GLY A 63 -5.76 7.13 -10.11
N GLY A 64 -5.25 8.30 -9.71
CA GLY A 64 -5.13 9.50 -10.56
C GLY A 64 -4.30 9.37 -11.84
N HIS A 65 -3.80 8.18 -12.19
CA HIS A 65 -3.11 7.88 -13.44
C HIS A 65 -3.52 6.54 -14.09
N GLY A 66 -4.64 5.93 -13.69
CA GLY A 66 -5.15 4.70 -14.31
C GLY A 66 -5.98 3.81 -13.39
N SER A 67 -6.79 2.95 -13.99
CA SER A 67 -7.51 1.88 -13.29
C SER A 67 -6.58 0.69 -13.11
N LEU A 68 -6.23 0.36 -11.86
CA LEU A 68 -5.53 -0.88 -11.52
C LEU A 68 -6.57 -1.94 -11.12
N ARG A 69 -6.55 -3.06 -11.85
CA ARG A 69 -7.43 -4.22 -11.62
C ARG A 69 -6.58 -5.44 -11.27
N SER A 70 -7.04 -6.26 -10.34
CA SER A 70 -6.47 -7.60 -10.14
C SER A 70 -6.75 -8.47 -11.37
N LEU A 71 -5.75 -9.22 -11.84
CA LEU A 71 -5.90 -10.23 -12.89
C LEU A 71 -6.75 -11.42 -12.42
#